data_AF-K9FWD5-F1
#
_entry.id   AF-K9FWD5-F1
#
_cell.length_a   1.000
_cell.length_b   1.000
_cell.length_c   1.000
_cell.angle_alpha   90.00
_cell.angle_beta   90.00
_cell.angle_gamma   90.00
#
_symmetry.space_group_name_H-M   'P 1'
#
loop_
_entity.id
_entity.type
_entity.pdbx_description
1 polymer ?
#
loop_
_entity_poly.entity_id
_entity_poly.type
_entity_poly.pdbx_seq_one_letter_code
_entity_poly.pdbx_strand_id
1 'polypeptide(L)' 'MNSKVDIPAVAKHFGIKNNAARMRFERLRKSLDKMEASTKNDDDHKSQTKEQTDDANTEDEGDAKSD' A
#
# COMPACT_ATOMS: atom_id res chain seq x y z
N MET A 1 12.77 -2.12 -18.79
CA MET A 1 12.97 -3.25 -17.86
C MET A 1 11.71 -3.36 -17.01
N ASN A 2 10.93 -4.43 -17.14
CA ASN A 2 9.79 -4.66 -16.24
C ASN A 2 10.29 -5.34 -14.98
N SER A 3 10.54 -4.57 -13.94
CA SER A 3 11.01 -5.09 -12.65
C SER A 3 9.90 -5.94 -12.02
N LYS A 4 10.13 -7.25 -11.90
CA LYS A 4 9.25 -8.15 -11.15
C LYS A 4 9.59 -8.03 -9.67
N VAL A 5 8.60 -7.73 -8.84
CA VAL A 5 8.76 -7.69 -7.38
C VAL A 5 8.63 -9.11 -6.82
N ASP A 6 9.60 -9.53 -6.01
CA ASP A 6 9.58 -10.80 -5.29
C ASP A 6 8.75 -10.66 -4.01
N ILE A 7 7.48 -11.08 -4.09
CA ILE A 7 6.53 -10.99 -2.97
C ILE A 7 7.00 -11.79 -1.74
N PRO A 8 7.49 -13.05 -1.86
CA PRO A 8 8.10 -13.77 -0.74
C PRO A 8 9.24 -13.03 -0.04
N ALA A 9 10.17 -12.44 -0.79
CA ALA A 9 11.29 -11.69 -0.20
C ALA A 9 10.79 -10.46 0.58
N VAL A 10 9.82 -9.74 0.02
CA VAL A 10 9.16 -8.60 0.68
C VAL A 10 8.44 -9.06 1.95
N ALA A 11 7.66 -10.13 1.87
CA ALA A 11 6.96 -10.69 3.03
C ALA A 11 7.91 -11.04 4.18
N LYS A 12 9.05 -11.69 3.86
CA LYS A 12 10.10 -12.00 4.82
C LYS A 12 10.75 -10.74 5.40
N HIS A 13 11.07 -9.75 4.57
CA HIS A 13 11.72 -8.51 5.00
C HIS A 13 10.86 -7.72 5.99
N PHE A 14 9.56 -7.64 5.74
CA PHE A 14 8.62 -6.90 6.59
C PHE A 14 7.96 -7.75 7.69
N GLY A 15 8.30 -9.04 7.80
CA GLY A 15 7.70 -9.94 8.79
C GLY A 15 6.19 -10.16 8.61
N ILE A 16 5.67 -10.03 7.38
CA ILE A 16 4.23 -10.16 7.08
C ILE A 16 3.92 -11.45 6.30
N LYS A 17 2.64 -11.82 6.27
CA LYS A 17 2.15 -12.94 5.44
C LYS A 17 2.27 -12.62 3.95
N ASN A 18 2.57 -13.63 3.13
CA ASN A 18 2.64 -13.51 1.66
C ASN A 18 1.37 -12.88 1.04
N ASN A 19 0.19 -13.26 1.53
CA ASN A 19 -1.06 -12.69 1.04
C ASN A 19 -1.18 -11.18 1.37
N ALA A 20 -0.70 -10.76 2.55
CA ALA A 20 -0.69 -9.35 2.92
C ALA A 20 0.27 -8.54 2.02
N ALA A 21 1.47 -9.08 1.75
CA ALA A 21 2.43 -8.47 0.83
C ALA A 21 1.84 -8.31 -0.59
N ARG A 22 1.15 -9.35 -1.10
CA ARG A 22 0.48 -9.29 -2.41
C ARG A 22 -0.60 -8.21 -2.45
N MET A 23 -1.51 -8.19 -1.47
CA MET A 23 -2.60 -7.20 -1.41
C MET A 23 -2.07 -5.77 -1.34
N ARG A 24 -1.01 -5.54 -0.54
CA ARG A 24 -0.36 -4.23 -0.44
C ARG A 24 0.29 -3.82 -1.76
N PHE A 25 0.99 -4.75 -2.43
CA PHE A 25 1.60 -4.48 -3.74
C PHE A 25 0.56 -4.14 -4.82
N GLU A 26 -0.54 -4.88 -4.89
CA GLU A 26 -1.63 -4.59 -5.84
C GLU A 26 -2.26 -3.22 -5.60
N ARG A 27 -2.46 -2.84 -4.33
CA ARG A 27 -2.96 -1.51 -3.97
C ARG A 27 -1.99 -0.41 -4.41
N LEU A 28 -0.70 -0.58 -4.12
CA LEU A 28 0.33 0.37 -4.54
C LEU A 28 0.35 0.53 -6.06
N ARG A 29 0.37 -0.59 -6.80
CA ARG A 29 0.36 -0.58 -8.26
C ARG A 29 -0.85 0.18 -8.82
N LYS A 30 -2.06 -0.10 -8.32
CA LYS A 30 -3.27 0.64 -8.72
C LYS A 30 -3.19 2.14 -8.44
N SER A 31 -2.56 2.53 -7.33
CA SER A 31 -2.37 3.95 -7.01
C SER A 31 -1.39 4.63 -7.97
N LEU A 32 -0.30 3.93 -8.32
CA LEU A 32 0.66 4.43 -9.30
C LEU A 32 0.02 4.55 -10.68
N ASP A 33 -0.71 3.52 -11.12
CA ASP A 33 -1.43 3.53 -12.40
C ASP A 33 -2.41 4.72 -12.49
N LYS A 34 -3.14 5.02 -11.39
CA LYS A 34 -4.03 6.20 -11.32
C LYS A 34 -3.26 7.53 -11.39
N MET A 35 -2.12 7.63 -10.71
CA MET A 35 -1.30 8.85 -10.72
C MET A 35 -0.67 9.10 -12.10
N GLU A 36 -0.19 8.05 -12.77
CA GLU A 36 0.30 8.10 -14.16
C GLU A 36 -0.81 8.46 -15.15
N ALA A 37 -2.05 8.04 -14.88
CA ALA A 37 -3.20 8.45 -15.68
C ALA A 37 -3.60 9.92 -15.42
N SER A 38 -3.56 10.39 -14.17
CA SER A 38 -3.87 11.79 -13.82
C SER A 38 -2.87 12.77 -14.44
N THR A 39 -1.57 12.46 -14.35
CA THR A 39 -0.50 13.32 -14.91
C THR A 39 -0.55 13.45 -16.44
N LYS A 40 -1.26 12.57 -17.14
CA LYS A 40 -1.50 12.68 -18.60
C LYS A 40 -2.76 13.47 -18.96
N ASN A 41 -3.65 13.71 -18.00
CA ASN A 41 -4.92 14.42 -18.20
C ASN A 41 -4.99 15.77 -17.45
N ASP A 42 -3.93 16.14 -16.73
CA ASP A 42 -3.86 17.35 -15.88
C ASP A 42 -3.55 18.65 -16.64
N ASP A 43 -3.79 18.72 -17.95
CA ASP A 43 -3.82 20.01 -18.66
C ASP A 43 -5.18 20.72 -18.50
N ASP A 44 -6.20 20.09 -17.89
CA ASP A 44 -7.55 20.70 -17.87
C ASP A 44 -8.35 20.68 -16.57
N HIS A 45 -7.98 20.00 -15.47
CA HIS A 45 -8.86 19.97 -14.29
C HIS A 45 -8.21 20.13 -12.91
N LYS A 46 -8.02 21.42 -12.60
CA LYS A 46 -8.12 22.05 -11.27
C LYS A 46 -8.92 21.26 -10.20
N SER A 47 -8.20 20.90 -9.13
CA SER A 47 -8.63 20.82 -7.72
C SER A 47 -9.72 19.79 -7.32
N GLN A 48 -9.32 18.81 -6.51
CA GLN A 48 -9.96 18.54 -5.20
C GLN A 48 -9.10 17.58 -4.36
N THR A 49 -8.21 18.15 -3.55
CA THR A 49 -7.56 17.47 -2.43
C THR A 49 -8.64 17.08 -1.42
N LYS A 50 -8.93 15.79 -1.30
CA LYS A 50 -9.41 15.21 -0.04
C LYS A 50 -8.35 14.24 0.43
N GLU A 51 -7.55 14.70 1.39
CA GLU A 51 -6.82 13.84 2.32
C GLU A 51 -7.81 12.82 2.90
N GLN A 52 -7.64 11.55 2.56
CA GLN A 52 -8.06 10.44 3.41
C GLN A 52 -6.81 9.94 4.12
N THR A 53 -6.63 10.38 5.36
CA THR A 53 -5.74 9.74 6.34
C THR A 53 -6.37 8.39 6.71
N ASP A 54 -5.97 7.32 6.03
CA ASP A 54 -6.22 5.96 6.50
C ASP A 54 -5.24 5.68 7.66
N ASP A 55 -5.62 6.11 8.86
CA ASP A 55 -5.06 5.64 10.13
C ASP A 55 -5.36 4.15 10.29
N ALA A 56 -4.50 3.32 9.70
CA ALA A 56 -4.43 1.89 10.00
C ALA A 56 -3.31 1.64 11.01
N ASN A 57 -3.43 2.24 12.20
CA ASN A 57 -2.64 1.83 13.35
C ASN A 57 -3.19 0.48 13.85
N THR A 58 -2.58 -0.62 13.41
CA THR A 58 -2.82 -1.94 13.99
C THR A 58 -1.80 -2.13 15.11
N GLU A 59 -2.11 -1.66 16.32
CA GLU A 59 -1.39 -2.04 17.53
C GLU A 59 -1.92 -3.42 17.97
N ASP A 60 -1.34 -4.46 17.37
CA ASP A 60 -1.32 -5.83 17.90
C ASP A 60 -0.18 -5.91 18.91
N GLU A 61 -0.41 -5.43 20.12
CA GLU A 61 0.44 -5.68 21.29
C GLU A 61 -0.33 -6.64 22.20
N GLY A 62 -0.12 -7.93 21.98
CA GLY A 62 -0.50 -8.95 22.94
C GLY A 62 0.41 -8.90 24.16
N ASP A 63 -0.16 -8.92 25.37
CA ASP A 63 0.41 -9.71 26.45
C ASP A 63 -0.69 -10.11 27.44
N ALA A 64 -0.86 -11.43 27.58
CA ALA A 64 -1.75 -12.03 28.55
C ALA A 64 -1.10 -11.96 29.93
N LYS A 65 -1.75 -11.33 30.91
CA LYS A 65 -1.40 -11.52 32.32
C LYS A 65 -2.48 -12.31 33.04
N SER A 66 -2.12 -13.55 33.34
CA SER A 66 -2.74 -14.39 34.36
C SER A 66 -2.28 -13.93 35.76
N ASP A 67 -3.22 -13.76 36.67
CA ASP A 67 -3.19 -14.35 38.02
C ASP A 67 -4.65 -14.56 38.47
#